data_AF-A0A7K3WV26-F1
#
_entry.id   AF-A0A7K3WV26-F1
#
_cell.length_a   1.000
_cell.length_b   1.000
_cell.length_c   1.000
_cell.angle_alpha   90.00
_cell.angle_beta   90.00
_cell.angle_gamma   90.00
#
_symmetry.space_group_name_H-M   'P 1'
#
loop_
_entity.id
_entity.type
_entity.pdbx_description
1 polymer ?
#
loop_
_entity_poly.entity_id
_entity_poly.type
_entity_poly.pdbx_seq_one_letter_code
_entity_poly.pdbx_strand_id
1 'polypeptide(L)'
;MSTKLTLTIDGKVIRGAKEYAKSQGRSLSKLIEEYLKSVSSSDLKESDLNLSPITKSLFGAVKIRDKDFDEKRLLEDEILRKHL
;
A
#
# COMPACT_ATOMS: atom_id res chain seq x y z
N MET A 1 0.45 -9.77 22.58
CA MET A 1 -0.68 -10.62 23.01
C MET A 1 -1.50 -10.99 21.79
N SER A 2 -1.91 -12.25 21.62
CA SER A 2 -2.86 -12.65 20.58
C SER A 2 -4.27 -12.71 21.17
N THR A 3 -5.23 -12.06 20.52
CA THR A 3 -6.65 -12.04 20.92
C THR A 3 -7.51 -12.52 19.76
N LYS A 4 -8.66 -13.13 20.06
CA LYS A 4 -9.60 -13.61 19.05
C LYS A 4 -10.63 -12.52 18.76
N LEU A 5 -10.70 -12.08 17.50
CA LEU A 5 -11.75 -11.20 17.01
C LEU A 5 -12.78 -12.03 16.23
N THR A 6 -14.05 -11.93 16.60
CA THR A 6 -15.17 -12.58 15.90
C THR A 6 -15.97 -11.52 15.18
N LEU A 7 -16.16 -11.68 13.85
CA LEU A 7 -16.90 -10.75 13.01
C LEU A 7 -18.10 -11.48 12.38
N THR A 8 -19.25 -10.81 12.33
CA THR A 8 -20.43 -11.30 11.61
C THR A 8 -20.42 -10.72 10.20
N ILE A 9 -20.28 -11.58 9.19
CA ILE A 9 -20.14 -11.20 7.78
C ILE A 9 -20.96 -12.18 6.93
N ASP A 10 -21.44 -11.74 5.77
CA ASP A 10 -22.13 -12.61 4.82
C ASP A 10 -21.26 -13.82 4.41
N GLY A 11 -21.84 -15.02 4.43
CA GLY A 11 -21.18 -16.27 4.04
C GLY A 11 -20.66 -16.27 2.59
N LYS A 12 -21.29 -15.55 1.66
CA LYS A 12 -20.79 -15.35 0.29
C LYS A 12 -19.46 -14.62 0.29
N VAL A 13 -19.34 -13.58 1.12
CA VAL A 13 -18.10 -12.79 1.26
C VAL A 13 -17.01 -13.65 1.90
N ILE A 14 -17.34 -14.45 2.91
CA ILE A 14 -16.38 -15.36 3.56
C ILE A 14 -15.80 -16.36 2.55
N ARG A 15 -16.62 -16.91 1.64
CA ARG A 15 -16.14 -17.82 0.60
C ARG A 15 -15.15 -17.15 -0.35
N GLY A 16 -15.53 -16.01 -0.92
CA GLY A 16 -14.65 -15.27 -1.83
C GLY A 16 -13.34 -14.84 -1.17
N ALA A 17 -13.41 -14.41 0.09
CA ALA A 17 -12.22 -14.03 0.85
C ALA A 17 -11.28 -15.22 1.14
N LYS A 18 -11.83 -16.42 1.42
CA LYS A 18 -11.02 -17.64 1.60
C LYS A 18 -10.36 -18.10 0.30
N GLU A 19 -11.08 -18.04 -0.82
CA GLU A 19 -10.52 -18.37 -2.14
C GLU A 19 -9.38 -17.43 -2.52
N TYR A 20 -9.59 -16.12 -2.32
CA TYR A 20 -8.55 -15.11 -2.52
C TYR A 20 -7.34 -15.35 -1.62
N ALA A 21 -7.54 -15.58 -0.32
CA ALA A 21 -6.44 -15.85 0.59
C ALA A 21 -5.62 -17.08 0.16
N LYS A 22 -6.32 -18.16 -0.26
CA LYS A 22 -5.68 -19.38 -0.76
C LYS A 22 -4.90 -19.15 -2.04
N SER A 23 -5.41 -18.36 -2.99
CA SER A 23 -4.69 -18.05 -4.24
C SER A 23 -3.42 -17.25 -3.99
N GLN A 24 -3.39 -16.44 -2.93
CA GLN A 24 -2.22 -15.69 -2.47
C GLN A 24 -1.31 -16.48 -1.52
N GLY A 25 -1.60 -17.77 -1.24
CA GLY A 25 -0.82 -18.59 -0.32
C GLY A 25 -0.85 -18.12 1.13
N ARG A 26 -1.89 -17.39 1.54
CA ARG A 26 -2.04 -16.79 2.87
C ARG A 26 -3.30 -17.29 3.58
N SER A 27 -3.32 -17.22 4.91
CA SER A 27 -4.54 -17.47 5.67
C SER A 27 -5.43 -16.22 5.69
N LEU A 28 -6.75 -16.42 5.72
CA LEU A 28 -7.70 -15.30 5.82
C LEU A 28 -7.44 -14.47 7.09
N SER A 29 -7.12 -15.12 8.20
CA SER A 29 -6.77 -14.45 9.45
C SER A 29 -5.56 -13.53 9.30
N LYS A 30 -4.54 -13.97 8.55
CA LYS A 30 -3.33 -13.17 8.31
C LYS A 30 -3.61 -11.97 7.42
N LEU A 31 -4.42 -12.18 6.38
CA LEU A 31 -4.84 -11.11 5.47
C LEU A 31 -5.62 -10.01 6.22
N ILE A 32 -6.56 -10.39 7.06
CA ILE A 32 -7.35 -9.43 7.86
C ILE A 32 -6.49 -8.76 8.93
N GLU A 33 -5.55 -9.47 9.57
CA GLU A 33 -4.61 -8.88 10.51
C GLU A 33 -3.77 -7.77 9.85
N GLU A 34 -3.25 -8.01 8.65
CA GLU A 34 -2.48 -7.02 7.89
C GLU A 34 -3.32 -5.83 7.44
N TYR A 35 -4.55 -6.10 6.96
CA TYR A 35 -5.47 -5.04 6.58
C TYR A 35 -5.82 -4.14 7.78
N LEU A 36 -6.19 -4.73 8.91
CA LEU A 36 -6.50 -3.99 10.14
C LEU A 36 -5.30 -3.18 10.61
N LYS A 37 -4.07 -3.72 10.50
CA LYS A 37 -2.84 -2.95 10.75
C LYS A 37 -2.71 -1.77 9.81
N SER A 38 -2.92 -1.94 8.51
CA SER A 38 -2.82 -0.82 7.55
C SER A 38 -3.82 0.30 7.84
N VAL A 39 -5.04 -0.05 8.26
CA VAL A 39 -6.11 0.91 8.54
C VAL A 39 -5.98 1.54 9.92
N SER A 40 -5.41 0.84 10.91
CA SER A 40 -5.17 1.41 12.24
C SER A 40 -3.85 2.19 12.35
N SER A 41 -2.95 2.02 11.38
CA SER A 41 -1.67 2.73 11.34
C SER A 41 -1.79 4.20 10.96
N SER A 42 -2.95 4.67 10.49
CA SER A 42 -3.19 6.09 10.18
C SER A 42 -3.17 7.01 11.40
N ASP A 43 -3.23 6.49 12.64
CA ASP A 43 -3.04 7.27 13.87
C ASP A 43 -1.59 7.27 14.38
N LEU A 44 -0.70 6.48 13.76
CA LEU A 44 0.72 6.46 14.11
C LEU A 44 1.50 7.28 13.08
N LYS A 45 1.48 8.61 13.30
CA LYS A 45 2.45 9.62 12.85
C LYS A 45 3.00 9.45 11.42
N GLU A 46 2.81 10.49 10.61
CA GLU A 46 3.49 10.81 9.34
C GLU A 46 5.02 10.53 9.26
N SER A 47 5.68 10.14 10.35
CA SER A 47 7.12 9.89 10.43
C SER A 47 7.60 8.51 9.97
N ASP A 48 6.72 7.53 9.76
CA ASP A 48 7.16 6.17 9.39
C ASP A 48 6.35 5.60 8.21
N LEU A 49 6.47 6.26 7.06
CA LEU A 49 6.18 5.62 5.78
C LEU A 49 7.02 4.33 5.72
N ASN A 50 6.37 3.19 5.97
CA ASN A 50 6.95 1.84 5.82
C ASN A 50 7.15 1.56 4.31
N LEU A 51 8.02 2.34 3.69
CA LEU A 51 8.44 2.17 2.31
C LEU A 51 9.35 0.93 2.24
N SER A 52 9.18 0.13 1.19
CA SER A 52 10.14 -0.90 0.82
C SER A 52 11.56 -0.29 0.79
N PRO A 53 12.64 -1.01 1.15
CA PRO A 53 14.00 -0.45 1.20
C PRO A 53 14.40 0.31 -0.07
N ILE A 54 13.97 -0.16 -1.23
CA ILE A 54 14.18 0.47 -2.54
C ILE A 54 13.39 1.78 -2.65
N THR A 55 12.13 1.77 -2.26
CA THR A 55 11.29 2.98 -2.31
C THR A 55 11.75 4.02 -1.29
N LYS A 56 12.27 3.60 -0.12
CA LYS A 56 12.84 4.49 0.89
C LYS A 56 14.13 5.16 0.41
N SER A 57 14.97 4.46 -0.37
CA SER A 57 16.17 5.07 -0.95
C SER A 57 15.87 6.06 -2.07
N LEU A 58 14.75 5.88 -2.78
CA LEU A 58 14.26 6.79 -3.82
C LEU A 58 13.45 7.97 -3.25
N PHE A 59 12.85 7.82 -2.06
CA PHE A 59 12.05 8.85 -1.42
C PHE A 59 12.89 10.08 -1.08
N GLY A 60 12.51 11.23 -1.64
CA GLY A 60 13.25 12.49 -1.48
C GLY A 60 14.46 12.66 -2.40
N ALA A 61 14.73 11.70 -3.29
CA ALA A 61 15.75 11.87 -4.35
C ALA A 61 15.34 12.96 -5.35
N VAL A 62 14.03 13.11 -5.60
CA VAL A 62 13.48 14.18 -6.42
C VAL A 62 13.07 15.33 -5.49
N LYS A 63 13.85 16.41 -5.51
CA LYS A 63 13.55 17.66 -4.78
C LYS A 63 13.00 18.68 -5.76
N ILE A 64 11.68 18.81 -5.77
CA ILE A 64 10.99 19.84 -6.55
C ILE A 64 11.15 21.17 -5.80
N ARG A 65 11.85 22.13 -6.43
CA ARG A 65 12.15 23.44 -5.81
C ARG A 65 11.17 24.54 -6.21
N ASP A 66 10.40 24.34 -7.28
CA ASP A 66 9.47 25.33 -7.82
C ASP A 66 8.04 25.10 -7.36
N LYS A 67 7.33 26.19 -7.09
CA LYS A 67 5.91 26.20 -6.71
C LYS A 67 4.98 25.83 -7.87
N ASP A 68 5.41 26.11 -9.10
CA ASP A 68 4.64 25.87 -10.33
C ASP A 68 5.13 24.61 -11.06
N PHE A 69 5.48 23.57 -10.30
CA PHE A 69 5.94 22.32 -10.86
C PHE A 69 4.76 21.50 -11.42
N ASP A 70 4.70 21.40 -12.74
CA ASP A 70 3.74 20.56 -13.45
C ASP A 70 4.31 19.14 -13.62
N GLU A 71 4.01 18.29 -12.63
CA GLU A 71 4.45 16.89 -12.57
C GLU A 71 4.12 16.10 -13.84
N LYS A 72 2.96 16.37 -14.44
CA LYS A 72 2.48 15.62 -15.61
C LYS A 72 3.33 15.91 -16.84
N ARG A 73 3.66 17.18 -17.07
CA ARG A 73 4.49 17.59 -18.20
C ARG A 73 5.89 16.99 -18.13
N LEU A 74 6.52 17.03 -16.96
CA LEU A 74 7.86 16.45 -16.78
C LEU A 74 7.85 14.93 -17.05
N LEU A 75 6.82 14.23 -16.57
CA LEU A 75 6.69 12.80 -16.79
C LEU A 75 6.50 12.47 -18.27
N GLU A 76 5.65 13.22 -18.98
CA GLU A 76 5.45 13.08 -20.42
C GLU A 76 6.75 13.31 -21.20
N ASP A 77 7.48 14.37 -20.87
CA ASP A 77 8.76 14.73 -21.52
C ASP A 77 9.82 13.64 -21.34
N GLU A 78 10.00 13.11 -20.12
CA GLU A 78 11.00 12.04 -19.88
C GLU A 78 10.61 10.70 -20.50
N ILE A 79 9.31 10.37 -20.56
CA ILE A 79 8.83 9.18 -21.28
C ILE A 79 9.13 9.33 -22.78
N LEU A 80 8.81 10.48 -23.37
CA LEU A 80 9.14 10.77 -24.76
C LEU A 80 10.65 10.65 -25.02
N ARG A 81 11.48 11.22 -24.14
CA ARG A 81 12.94 11.20 -24.24
C ARG A 81 13.56 9.81 -24.12
N LYS A 82 12.90 8.89 -23.40
CA LYS A 82 13.37 7.50 -23.26
C LYS A 82 13.02 6.64 -24.49
N HIS A 83 11.94 6.99 -25.19
CA HIS A 83 11.38 6.21 -26.29
C HIS A 83 11.66 6.79 -27.69
N LEU A 84 12.33 7.94 -27.76
CA LEU A 84 13.02 8.47 -28.95
C LEU A 84 14.53 8.27 -28.82
#